data_AF-A0A9D6ZKH9-F1
#
_entry.id   AF-A0A9D6ZKH9-F1
#
_cell.length_a   1.000
_cell.length_b   1.000
_cell.length_c   1.000
_cell.angle_alpha   90.00
_cell.angle_beta   90.00
_cell.angle_gamma   90.00
#
_symmetry.space_group_name_H-M   'P 1'
#
loop_
_entity.id
_entity.type
_entity.pdbx_description
1 polymer ?
#
loop_
_entity_poly.entity_id
_entity_poly.type
_entity_poly.pdbx_seq_one_letter_code
_entity_poly.pdbx_strand_id
1 'polypeptide(L)'
;MTPEEKERVRERYHRWKELPPERKERILERRRKWRELPEEERAFLRQRREIFREAPPEEKAVIRKFFRRMRELPPDRKRALKERIAGWRGMPPAERDHQMMNWPFYRNLPPEDQRVIRKFLFSAPAAPSAPPHRGPREGRPTGPPAGIPRD
;
A
#
# COMPACT_ATOMS: atom_id res chain seq x y z
N MET A 1 9.94 -10.01 -23.81
CA MET A 1 8.92 -10.74 -23.04
C MET A 1 9.33 -12.19 -22.97
N THR A 2 9.71 -12.68 -21.80
CA THR A 2 10.16 -14.08 -21.60
C THR A 2 8.97 -15.05 -21.67
N PRO A 3 9.20 -16.36 -21.89
CA PRO A 3 8.15 -17.38 -21.81
C PRO A 3 7.36 -17.32 -20.50
N GLU A 4 8.03 -17.11 -19.37
CA GLU A 4 7.43 -17.02 -18.04
C GLU A 4 6.58 -15.73 -17.90
N GLU A 5 7.02 -14.63 -18.49
CA GLU A 5 6.20 -13.40 -18.54
C GLU A 5 4.93 -13.60 -19.37
N LYS A 6 5.02 -14.31 -20.50
CA LYS A 6 3.87 -14.65 -21.35
C LYS A 6 2.86 -15.52 -20.59
N GLU A 7 3.34 -16.52 -19.88
CA GLU A 7 2.49 -17.41 -19.06
C GLU A 7 1.77 -16.64 -17.95
N ARG A 8 2.48 -15.78 -17.21
CA ARG A 8 1.88 -14.92 -16.18
C ARG A 8 0.82 -13.96 -16.73
N VAL A 9 1.03 -13.42 -17.93
CA VAL A 9 0.03 -12.57 -18.59
C VAL A 9 -1.19 -13.38 -19.00
N ARG A 10 -0.98 -14.58 -19.57
CA ARG A 10 -2.06 -15.50 -19.94
C ARG A 10 -2.90 -15.90 -18.72
N GLU A 11 -2.27 -16.28 -17.63
CA GLU A 11 -2.95 -16.63 -16.38
C GLU A 11 -3.79 -15.46 -15.82
N ARG A 12 -3.21 -14.24 -15.78
CA ARG A 12 -3.96 -13.04 -15.36
C ARG A 12 -5.16 -12.75 -16.25
N TYR A 13 -5.01 -12.98 -17.55
CA TYR A 13 -6.09 -12.80 -18.51
C TYR A 13 -7.22 -13.82 -18.33
N HIS A 14 -6.88 -15.10 -18.11
CA HIS A 14 -7.88 -16.13 -17.78
C HIS A 14 -8.62 -15.78 -16.49
N ARG A 15 -7.90 -15.47 -15.41
CA ARG A 15 -8.51 -15.03 -14.14
C ARG A 15 -9.41 -13.80 -14.32
N TRP A 16 -9.01 -12.85 -15.16
CA TRP A 16 -9.84 -11.67 -15.48
C TRP A 16 -11.11 -12.06 -16.24
N LYS A 17 -11.02 -12.94 -17.23
CA LYS A 17 -12.18 -13.43 -18.00
C LYS A 17 -13.21 -14.13 -17.12
N GLU A 18 -12.74 -14.88 -16.12
CA GLU A 18 -13.58 -15.63 -15.18
C GLU A 18 -14.22 -14.74 -14.09
N LEU A 19 -13.83 -13.47 -13.96
CA LEU A 19 -14.45 -12.59 -12.98
C LEU A 19 -15.94 -12.34 -13.31
N PRO A 20 -16.82 -12.34 -12.29
CA PRO A 20 -18.20 -11.86 -12.43
C PRO A 20 -18.24 -10.43 -12.99
N PRO A 21 -19.26 -10.07 -13.79
CA PRO A 21 -19.35 -8.77 -14.43
C PRO A 21 -19.29 -7.61 -13.43
N GLU A 22 -19.94 -7.73 -12.27
CA GLU A 22 -19.95 -6.70 -11.22
C GLU A 22 -18.54 -6.48 -10.64
N ARG A 23 -17.74 -7.56 -10.54
CA ARG A 23 -16.33 -7.43 -10.10
C ARG A 23 -15.49 -6.74 -11.16
N LYS A 24 -15.70 -7.05 -12.45
CA LYS A 24 -15.00 -6.39 -13.56
C LYS A 24 -15.31 -4.90 -13.57
N GLU A 25 -16.58 -4.52 -13.47
CA GLU A 25 -17.03 -3.13 -13.44
C GLU A 25 -16.37 -2.35 -12.29
N ARG A 26 -16.39 -2.89 -11.06
CA ARG A 26 -15.74 -2.24 -9.92
C ARG A 26 -14.23 -2.03 -10.11
N ILE A 27 -13.55 -2.96 -10.78
CA ILE A 27 -12.12 -2.82 -11.07
C ILE A 27 -11.90 -1.75 -12.15
N LEU A 28 -12.71 -1.74 -13.20
CA LEU A 28 -12.65 -0.72 -14.26
C LEU A 28 -12.95 0.68 -13.73
N GLU A 29 -13.95 0.82 -12.86
CA GLU A 29 -14.31 2.07 -12.20
C GLU A 29 -13.15 2.60 -11.34
N ARG A 30 -12.55 1.73 -10.51
CA ARG A 30 -11.37 2.10 -9.71
C ARG A 30 -10.20 2.50 -10.59
N ARG A 31 -9.96 1.80 -11.70
CA ARG A 31 -8.91 2.13 -12.66
C ARG A 31 -9.17 3.48 -13.33
N ARG A 32 -10.41 3.78 -13.69
CA ARG A 32 -10.81 5.08 -14.24
C ARG A 32 -10.54 6.19 -13.24
N LYS A 33 -11.07 6.08 -12.01
CA LYS A 33 -10.82 7.05 -10.93
C LYS A 33 -9.33 7.25 -10.67
N TRP A 34 -8.53 6.18 -10.67
CA TRP A 34 -7.08 6.28 -10.50
C TRP A 34 -6.39 7.06 -11.63
N ARG A 35 -6.83 6.88 -12.88
CA ARG A 35 -6.28 7.61 -14.03
C ARG A 35 -6.62 9.10 -13.99
N GLU A 36 -7.78 9.45 -13.45
CA GLU A 36 -8.25 10.82 -13.26
C GLU A 36 -7.53 11.56 -12.13
N LEU A 37 -6.80 10.86 -11.25
CA LEU A 37 -6.02 11.51 -10.18
C LEU A 37 -4.83 12.29 -10.75
N PRO A 38 -4.54 13.50 -10.21
CA PRO A 38 -3.30 14.23 -10.49
C PRO A 38 -2.04 13.39 -10.18
N GLU A 39 -0.95 13.61 -10.92
CA GLU A 39 0.27 12.79 -10.75
C GLU A 39 0.84 12.87 -9.33
N GLU A 40 0.80 14.04 -8.71
CA GLU A 40 1.26 14.22 -7.33
C GLU A 40 0.44 13.38 -6.33
N GLU A 41 -0.88 13.29 -6.53
CA GLU A 41 -1.75 12.47 -5.68
C GLU A 41 -1.49 10.98 -5.93
N ARG A 42 -1.27 10.57 -7.18
CA ARG A 42 -0.86 9.20 -7.50
C ARG A 42 0.48 8.85 -6.84
N ALA A 43 1.47 9.74 -6.91
CA ALA A 43 2.77 9.55 -6.30
C ALA A 43 2.65 9.40 -4.78
N PHE A 44 1.88 10.28 -4.13
CA PHE A 44 1.58 10.18 -2.71
C PHE A 44 0.96 8.82 -2.33
N LEU A 45 -0.09 8.40 -3.04
CA LEU A 45 -0.77 7.13 -2.77
C LEU A 45 0.15 5.91 -3.01
N ARG A 46 1.04 5.96 -4.02
CA ARG A 46 2.05 4.92 -4.24
C ARG A 46 3.02 4.83 -3.07
N GLN A 47 3.53 5.96 -2.58
CA GLN A 47 4.41 5.99 -1.40
C GLN A 47 3.71 5.48 -0.14
N ARG A 48 2.47 5.91 0.11
CA ARG A 48 1.70 5.45 1.26
C ARG A 48 1.47 3.94 1.20
N ARG A 49 1.20 3.40 0.01
CA ARG A 49 1.05 1.95 -0.19
C ARG A 49 2.34 1.21 0.14
N GLU A 50 3.49 1.76 -0.21
CA GLU A 50 4.80 1.16 0.08
C GLU A 50 5.07 1.12 1.59
N ILE A 51 4.94 2.26 2.27
CA ILE A 51 5.09 2.34 3.73
C ILE A 51 4.13 1.37 4.43
N PHE A 52 2.88 1.29 3.97
CA PHE A 52 1.93 0.32 4.53
C PHE A 52 2.33 -1.13 4.29
N ARG A 53 2.96 -1.45 3.16
CA ARG A 53 3.42 -2.81 2.84
C ARG A 53 4.54 -3.23 3.79
N GLU A 54 5.49 -2.35 4.04
CA GLU A 54 6.68 -2.58 4.87
C GLU A 54 6.41 -2.43 6.37
N ALA A 55 5.34 -1.73 6.77
CA ALA A 55 5.01 -1.52 8.17
C ALA A 55 4.86 -2.83 8.98
N PRO A 56 5.30 -2.87 10.25
CA PRO A 56 5.04 -3.97 11.18
C PRO A 56 3.53 -4.26 11.33
N PRO A 57 3.15 -5.49 11.73
CA PRO A 57 1.75 -5.85 11.92
C PRO A 57 0.96 -4.90 12.84
N GLU A 58 1.60 -4.39 13.90
CA GLU A 58 1.03 -3.49 14.90
C GLU A 58 0.76 -2.12 14.27
N GLU A 59 1.75 -1.55 13.57
CA GLU A 59 1.57 -0.29 12.83
C GLU A 59 0.48 -0.43 11.75
N LYS A 60 0.43 -1.56 11.03
CA LYS A 60 -0.64 -1.86 10.07
C LYS A 60 -2.01 -1.87 10.73
N ALA A 61 -2.13 -2.39 11.95
CA ALA A 61 -3.40 -2.43 12.68
C ALA A 61 -3.89 -1.01 13.02
N VAL A 62 -2.99 -0.14 13.47
CA VAL A 62 -3.27 1.27 13.73
C VAL A 62 -3.70 2.00 12.46
N ILE A 63 -2.96 1.84 11.36
CA ILE A 63 -3.30 2.46 10.07
C ILE A 63 -4.67 1.99 9.58
N ARG A 64 -4.99 0.69 9.70
CA ARG A 64 -6.30 0.14 9.35
C ARG A 64 -7.42 0.73 10.21
N LYS A 65 -7.21 0.88 11.52
CA LYS A 65 -8.16 1.50 12.46
C LYS A 65 -8.42 2.96 12.09
N PHE A 66 -7.37 3.72 11.79
CA PHE A 66 -7.46 5.11 11.32
C PHE A 66 -8.31 5.22 10.05
N PHE A 67 -8.01 4.41 9.02
CA PHE A 67 -8.80 4.40 7.78
C PHE A 67 -10.24 3.90 7.97
N ARG A 68 -10.49 2.98 8.91
CA ARG A 68 -11.85 2.57 9.26
C ARG A 68 -12.65 3.75 9.79
N ARG A 69 -12.10 4.48 10.77
CA ARG A 69 -12.74 5.68 11.33
C ARG A 69 -12.95 6.77 10.28
N MET A 70 -12.02 6.96 9.35
CA MET A 70 -12.20 7.87 8.22
C MET A 70 -13.35 7.44 7.30
N ARG A 71 -13.51 6.13 7.04
CA ARG A 71 -14.58 5.61 6.17
C ARG A 71 -15.97 5.78 6.78
N GLU A 72 -16.07 5.89 8.09
CA GLU A 72 -17.32 6.13 8.82
C GLU A 72 -17.73 7.61 8.80
N LEU A 73 -16.81 8.54 8.47
CA LEU A 73 -17.14 9.96 8.38
C LEU A 73 -18.15 10.27 7.26
N PRO A 74 -19.02 11.28 7.44
CA PRO A 74 -19.86 11.80 6.37
C PRO A 74 -19.02 12.25 5.15
N PRO A 75 -19.56 12.21 3.91
CA PRO A 75 -18.83 12.58 2.70
C PRO A 75 -18.12 13.93 2.77
N ASP A 76 -18.79 14.97 3.29
CA ASP A 76 -18.20 16.32 3.41
C ASP A 76 -17.04 16.35 4.41
N ARG A 77 -17.17 15.61 5.51
CA ARG A 77 -16.10 15.49 6.51
C ARG A 77 -14.90 14.72 5.95
N LYS A 78 -15.13 13.71 5.11
CA LYS A 78 -14.05 13.02 4.38
C LYS A 78 -13.34 13.95 3.40
N ARG A 79 -14.09 14.78 2.68
CA ARG A 79 -13.53 15.76 1.73
C ARG A 79 -12.65 16.77 2.47
N ALA A 80 -13.18 17.40 3.52
CA ALA A 80 -12.44 18.35 4.34
C ALA A 80 -11.18 17.73 4.95
N LEU A 81 -11.23 16.44 5.33
CA LEU A 81 -10.07 15.72 5.80
C LEU A 81 -8.98 15.58 4.72
N LYS A 82 -9.35 15.16 3.51
CA LYS A 82 -8.40 15.05 2.40
C LYS A 82 -7.73 16.39 2.08
N GLU A 83 -8.52 17.46 2.04
CA GLU A 83 -8.03 18.82 1.78
C GLU A 83 -7.05 19.29 2.86
N ARG A 84 -7.34 19.04 4.14
CA ARG A 84 -6.40 19.35 5.25
C ARG A 84 -5.10 18.59 5.13
N ILE A 85 -5.16 17.26 4.95
CA ILE A 85 -3.95 16.44 4.79
C ILE A 85 -3.14 16.94 3.59
N ALA A 86 -3.81 17.25 2.48
CA ALA A 86 -3.15 17.76 1.28
C ALA A 86 -2.42 19.09 1.55
N GLY A 87 -3.06 20.05 2.23
CA GLY A 87 -2.46 21.33 2.59
C GLY A 87 -1.28 21.21 3.55
N TRP A 88 -1.28 20.21 4.42
CA TRP A 88 -0.21 19.95 5.38
C TRP A 88 1.05 19.32 4.78
N ARG A 89 1.00 18.77 3.57
CA ARG A 89 2.16 18.12 2.93
C ARG A 89 3.30 19.10 2.62
N GLY A 90 2.98 20.38 2.39
CA GLY A 90 3.97 21.43 2.11
C GLY A 90 4.43 22.23 3.33
N MET A 91 3.89 21.95 4.52
CA MET A 91 4.22 22.70 5.74
C MET A 91 5.55 22.22 6.36
N PRO A 92 6.30 23.13 7.03
CA PRO A 92 7.40 22.75 7.90
C PRO A 92 6.96 21.72 8.95
N PRO A 93 7.83 20.76 9.34
CA PRO A 93 7.42 19.67 10.24
C PRO A 93 6.80 20.13 11.57
N ALA A 94 7.34 21.17 12.20
CA ALA A 94 6.82 21.68 13.47
C ALA A 94 5.42 22.31 13.32
N GLU A 95 5.22 23.11 12.26
CA GLU A 95 3.93 23.72 11.94
C GLU A 95 2.89 22.65 11.61
N ARG A 96 3.26 21.68 10.77
CA ARG A 96 2.41 20.54 10.44
C ARG A 96 1.98 19.79 11.70
N ASP A 97 2.93 19.46 12.57
CA ASP A 97 2.66 18.69 13.78
C ASP A 97 1.73 19.48 14.74
N HIS A 98 1.90 20.82 14.82
CA HIS A 98 0.96 21.70 15.52
C HIS A 98 -0.45 21.65 14.91
N GLN A 99 -0.57 21.78 13.60
CA GLN A 99 -1.86 21.73 12.90
C GLN A 99 -2.57 20.37 13.05
N MET A 100 -1.80 19.28 13.09
CA MET A 100 -2.34 17.95 13.39
C MET A 100 -2.91 17.87 14.81
N MET A 101 -2.25 18.47 15.81
CA MET A 101 -2.76 18.48 17.19
C MET A 101 -4.01 19.35 17.37
N ASN A 102 -4.17 20.39 16.55
CA ASN A 102 -5.39 21.21 16.51
C ASN A 102 -6.60 20.46 15.92
N TRP A 103 -6.40 19.30 15.30
CA TRP A 103 -7.47 18.51 14.70
C TRP A 103 -8.04 17.48 15.70
N PRO A 104 -9.31 17.62 16.14
CA PRO A 104 -9.86 16.77 17.22
C PRO A 104 -9.82 15.27 16.93
N PHE A 105 -9.95 14.89 15.66
CA PHE A 105 -9.90 13.48 15.27
C PHE A 105 -8.53 12.85 15.55
N TYR A 106 -7.43 13.58 15.29
CA TYR A 106 -6.07 13.11 15.48
C TYR A 106 -5.62 13.27 16.93
N ARG A 107 -5.89 14.42 17.57
CA ARG A 107 -5.53 14.65 18.98
C ARG A 107 -6.11 13.59 19.93
N ASN A 108 -7.30 13.06 19.60
CA ASN A 108 -7.99 12.06 20.41
C ASN A 108 -7.54 10.62 20.12
N LEU A 109 -6.52 10.42 19.27
CA LEU A 109 -5.88 9.11 19.14
C LEU A 109 -4.93 8.87 20.33
N PRO A 110 -4.72 7.61 20.77
CA PRO A 110 -3.64 7.28 21.70
C PRO A 110 -2.28 7.83 21.21
N PRO A 111 -1.35 8.25 22.09
CA PRO A 111 -0.06 8.81 21.68
C PRO A 111 0.75 7.89 20.73
N GLU A 112 0.69 6.58 20.95
CA GLU A 112 1.30 5.59 20.07
C GLU A 112 0.64 5.55 18.68
N ASP A 113 -0.70 5.62 18.62
CA ASP A 113 -1.45 5.71 17.37
C ASP A 113 -1.10 7.01 16.63
N GLN A 114 -0.99 8.14 17.34
CA GLN A 114 -0.59 9.42 16.77
C GLN A 114 0.77 9.33 16.07
N ARG A 115 1.78 8.75 16.74
CA ARG A 115 3.14 8.59 16.17
C ARG A 115 3.10 7.80 14.86
N VAL A 116 2.37 6.67 14.84
CA VAL A 116 2.24 5.82 13.65
C VAL A 116 1.51 6.56 12.52
N ILE A 117 0.42 7.26 12.81
CA ILE A 117 -0.34 7.98 11.80
C ILE A 117 0.43 9.17 11.24
N ARG A 118 1.17 9.92 12.06
CA ARG A 118 2.06 10.99 11.61
C ARG A 118 3.13 10.47 10.67
N LYS A 119 3.84 9.41 11.08
CA LYS A 119 4.84 8.72 10.25
C LYS A 119 4.20 8.25 8.93
N PHE A 120 3.07 7.57 9.01
CA PHE A 120 2.37 7.04 7.85
C PHE A 120 1.90 8.13 6.87
N LEU A 121 1.41 9.28 7.34
CA LEU A 121 0.91 10.33 6.46
C LEU A 121 2.01 11.18 5.83
N PHE A 122 3.13 11.40 6.52
CA PHE A 122 4.09 12.43 6.11
C PHE A 122 5.56 12.03 6.06
N SER A 123 5.95 10.84 6.53
CA SER A 123 7.32 10.38 6.26
C SER A 123 7.49 10.05 4.79
N ALA A 124 8.64 10.38 4.19
CA ALA A 124 9.04 9.76 2.94
C ALA A 124 9.07 8.22 3.14
N PRO A 125 8.80 7.40 2.11
CA PRO A 125 9.16 6.00 2.21
C PRO A 125 10.64 5.93 2.59
N ALA A 126 11.02 4.99 3.46
CA ALA A 126 12.44 4.71 3.64
C ALA A 126 13.00 4.53 2.22
N ALA A 127 14.06 5.28 1.88
CA ALA A 127 14.80 4.97 0.66
C ALA A 127 15.02 3.45 0.68
N PRO A 128 14.74 2.72 -0.42
CA PRO A 128 14.84 1.28 -0.38
C PRO A 128 16.21 0.95 0.17
N SER A 129 16.27 0.48 1.42
CA SER A 129 17.46 -0.24 1.90
C SER A 129 17.66 -1.26 0.81
N ALA A 130 18.82 -1.22 0.15
CA ALA A 130 19.13 -1.95 -1.06
C ALA A 130 18.35 -3.27 -1.11
N PRO A 131 17.69 -3.60 -2.25
CA PRO A 131 16.84 -4.79 -2.33
C PRO A 131 17.58 -5.93 -1.63
N PRO A 132 16.96 -6.64 -0.66
CA PRO A 132 17.68 -7.67 0.09
C PRO A 132 18.37 -8.51 -0.95
N HIS A 133 19.71 -8.54 -0.90
CA HIS A 133 20.55 -9.20 -1.89
C HIS A 133 19.88 -10.54 -2.14
N ARG A 134 19.18 -10.66 -3.26
CA ARG A 134 18.69 -11.94 -3.72
C ARG A 134 19.97 -12.54 -4.27
N GLY A 135 20.78 -13.08 -3.35
CA GLY A 135 21.94 -13.87 -3.70
C GLY A 135 21.51 -14.88 -4.76
N PRO A 136 22.38 -15.22 -5.71
CA PRO A 136 22.08 -16.28 -6.65
C PRO A 136 21.56 -17.46 -5.83
N ARG A 137 20.34 -17.93 -6.09
CA ARG A 137 19.93 -19.24 -5.60
C ARG A 137 20.87 -20.21 -6.29
N GLU A 138 21.96 -20.55 -5.61
CA GLU A 138 22.84 -21.64 -5.99
C GLU A 138 21.95 -22.85 -6.26
N GLY A 139 22.14 -23.41 -7.45
CA GLY A 139 21.38 -24.54 -7.93
C GLY A 139 21.49 -25.68 -6.95
N ARG A 140 20.33 -26.11 -6.45
CA ARG A 140 20.21 -27.41 -5.80
C ARG A 140 20.42 -28.45 -6.91
N PRO A 141 21.44 -29.32 -6.87
CA PRO A 141 21.60 -30.35 -7.88
C PRO A 141 20.51 -31.40 -7.66
N THR A 142 19.54 -31.46 -8.58
CA THR A 142 18.63 -32.61 -8.71
C THR A 142 19.34 -33.65 -9.58
N GLY A 143 20.20 -34.44 -8.96
CA GLY A 143 20.62 -35.72 -9.53
C GLY A 143 19.51 -36.77 -9.32
N PRO A 144 19.32 -37.72 -10.23
CA PRO A 144 18.27 -38.73 -10.11
C PRO A 144 18.67 -39.78 -9.04
N PRO A 145 17.74 -40.29 -8.22
CA PRO A 145 18.04 -41.45 -7.37
C PRO A 145 18.13 -42.71 -8.24
N ALA A 146 19.30 -43.36 -8.15
CA ALA A 146 19.60 -44.67 -8.69
C ALA A 146 18.67 -45.75 -8.11
N GLY A 147 18.37 -46.75 -8.96
CA GLY A 147 17.45 -47.83 -8.67
C GLY A 147 17.90 -48.77 -7.54
N ILE A 148 16.89 -49.39 -6.94
CA ILE A 148 17.01 -50.53 -6.05
C ILE A 148 17.03 -51.79 -6.94
N PRO A 149 18.08 -52.64 -6.92
CA PRO A 149 17.92 -54.02 -7.33
C PRO A 149 17.39 -54.85 -6.16
N ARG A 150 16.35 -55.63 -6.45
CA ARG A 150 15.96 -56.80 -5.68
C ARG A 150 17.00 -57.89 -5.95
N ASP A 151 17.55 -58.47 -4.89
CA ASP A 151 17.53 -59.90 -4.57
C ASP A 151 17.93 -60.10 -3.10
#